data_AF-A0A947UEX0-F1
#
_entry.id   AF-A0A947UEX0-F1
#
_cell.length_a   1.000
_cell.length_b   1.000
_cell.length_c   1.000
_cell.angle_alpha   90.00
_cell.angle_beta   90.00
_cell.angle_gamma   90.00
#
_symmetry.space_group_name_H-M   'P 1'
#
loop_
_entity.id
_entity.type
_entity.pdbx_description
1 polymer ?
#
loop_
_entity_poly.entity_id
_entity_poly.type
_entity_poly.pdbx_seq_one_letter_code
_entity_poly.pdbx_strand_id
1 'polypeptide(L)'
;MLTLYHAPDLETLGALATRLLATPMRDPFAPALVVVPSQGMGRWLTLELARKQGIAMQLEVQLPAKFVWDMSRLCLGQLPEQSAFSPSSLSWRLYDWLCEPEHLAEAPRLAHYLEGGDERRRLSLAVKIADVFDQYLLYRDDWLAAW
;
A
#
# COMPACT_ATOMS: atom_id res chain seq x y z
N MET A 1 11.67 16.44 13.08
CA MET A 1 11.82 15.70 14.35
C MET A 1 10.84 14.54 14.32
N LEU A 2 11.29 13.31 14.54
CA LEU A 2 10.42 12.13 14.66
C LEU A 2 10.17 11.89 16.15
N THR A 3 8.92 11.94 16.58
CA THR A 3 8.53 11.69 17.98
C THR A 3 7.83 10.35 18.08
N LEU A 4 8.29 9.50 18.99
CA LEU A 4 7.68 8.19 19.25
C LEU A 4 6.93 8.23 20.58
N TYR A 5 5.66 7.83 20.56
CA TYR A 5 4.82 7.73 21.73
C TYR A 5 4.46 6.26 21.99
N HIS A 6 4.55 5.83 23.25
CA HIS A 6 4.17 4.49 23.68
C HIS A 6 3.03 4.57 24.68
N ALA A 7 2.06 3.66 24.56
CA ALA A 7 1.01 3.47 25.54
C ALA A 7 0.63 1.98 25.60
N PRO A 8 0.05 1.50 26.72
CA PRO A 8 -0.34 0.10 26.87
C PRO A 8 -1.61 -0.26 26.09
N ASP A 9 -2.41 0.73 25.69
CA ASP A 9 -3.68 0.57 24.99
C ASP A 9 -3.84 1.61 23.87
N LEU A 10 -4.75 1.31 22.95
CA LEU A 10 -5.00 2.13 21.76
C LEU A 10 -5.77 3.41 22.13
N GLU A 11 -6.67 3.34 23.11
CA GLU A 11 -7.52 4.44 23.56
C GLU A 11 -6.67 5.60 24.08
N THR A 12 -5.60 5.32 24.80
CA THR A 12 -4.63 6.29 25.28
C THR A 12 -3.90 6.98 24.12
N LEU A 13 -3.46 6.22 23.10
CA LEU A 13 -2.87 6.80 21.89
C LEU A 13 -3.90 7.59 21.07
N GLY A 14 -5.15 7.15 21.01
CA GLY A 14 -6.25 7.86 20.35
C GLY A 14 -6.58 9.18 21.04
N ALA A 15 -6.59 9.21 22.37
CA ALA A 15 -6.75 10.43 23.15
C ALA A 15 -5.58 11.41 22.93
N LEU A 16 -4.35 10.89 22.84
CA LEU A 16 -3.18 11.70 22.48
C LEU A 16 -3.30 12.25 21.04
N ALA A 17 -3.64 11.40 20.07
CA ALA A 17 -3.84 11.81 18.67
C ALA A 17 -4.91 12.91 18.57
N THR A 18 -6.00 12.80 19.33
CA THR A 18 -7.04 13.83 19.43
C THR A 18 -6.49 15.18 19.88
N ARG A 19 -5.62 15.18 20.91
CA ARG A 19 -4.99 16.42 21.39
C ARG A 19 -4.01 17.00 20.38
N LEU A 20 -3.20 16.16 19.74
CA LEU A 20 -2.24 16.59 18.74
C LEU A 20 -2.94 17.21 17.52
N LEU A 21 -4.00 16.55 17.04
CA LEU A 21 -4.79 16.99 15.89
C LEU A 21 -5.70 18.20 16.18
N ALA A 22 -5.94 18.55 17.44
CA ALA A 22 -6.65 19.77 17.81
C ALA A 22 -5.78 21.04 17.65
N THR A 23 -4.48 20.89 17.40
CA THR A 23 -3.58 22.02 17.17
C THR A 23 -3.88 22.63 15.79
N PRO A 24 -4.18 23.94 15.69
CA PRO A 24 -4.48 24.58 14.41
C PRO A 24 -3.33 24.42 13.41
N MET A 25 -3.65 23.94 12.21
CA MET A 25 -2.70 23.90 11.11
C MET A 25 -2.52 25.29 10.49
N ARG A 26 -1.42 25.49 9.75
CA ARG A 26 -1.17 26.76 9.05
C ARG A 26 -2.21 27.08 7.97
N ASP A 27 -2.67 26.04 7.27
CA ASP A 27 -3.75 26.13 6.27
C ASP A 27 -5.04 25.57 6.87
N PRO A 28 -6.10 26.38 7.01
CA PRO A 28 -7.39 25.94 7.56
C PRO A 28 -8.11 24.85 6.76
N PHE A 29 -7.79 24.70 5.46
CA PHE A 29 -8.44 23.73 4.58
C PHE A 29 -7.59 22.51 4.26
N ALA A 30 -6.31 22.51 4.66
CA ALA A 30 -5.47 21.36 4.45
C ALA A 30 -5.97 20.18 5.30
N PRO A 31 -6.01 18.96 4.74
CA PRO A 31 -6.38 17.81 5.52
C PRO A 31 -5.26 17.44 6.50
N ALA A 32 -5.65 16.99 7.70
CA ALA A 32 -4.75 16.33 8.62
C ALA A 32 -4.47 14.90 8.13
N LEU A 33 -3.24 14.65 7.71
CA LEU A 33 -2.79 13.33 7.26
C LEU A 33 -2.51 12.42 8.45
N VAL A 34 -3.14 11.24 8.47
CA VAL A 34 -2.88 10.19 9.44
C VAL A 34 -2.61 8.87 8.73
N VAL A 35 -1.44 8.30 9.00
CA VAL A 35 -1.06 6.98 8.49
C VAL A 35 -1.48 5.91 9.48
N VAL A 36 -2.27 4.94 9.02
CA VAL A 36 -2.82 3.86 9.85
C VAL A 36 -2.48 2.49 9.27
N PRO A 37 -2.32 1.44 10.09
CA PRO A 37 -1.98 0.10 9.61
C PRO A 37 -3.15 -0.59 8.89
N SER A 38 -4.39 -0.13 9.09
CA SER A 38 -5.57 -0.72 8.48
C SER A 38 -6.70 0.30 8.34
N GLN A 39 -7.62 0.04 7.40
CA GLN A 39 -8.82 0.85 7.24
C GLN A 39 -9.72 0.83 8.49
N GLY A 40 -9.74 -0.29 9.22
CA GLY A 40 -10.47 -0.40 10.48
C GLY A 40 -9.93 0.55 11.54
N MET A 41 -8.60 0.67 11.66
CA MET A 41 -7.96 1.61 12.57
C MET A 41 -8.25 3.07 12.18
N GLY A 42 -8.22 3.36 10.88
CA GLY A 42 -8.62 4.65 10.33
C GLY A 42 -10.05 5.03 10.74
N ARG A 43 -10.99 4.12 10.51
CA ARG A 43 -12.41 4.30 10.88
C ARG A 43 -12.57 4.51 12.38
N TRP A 44 -11.90 3.70 13.20
CA TRP A 44 -11.94 3.81 14.65
C TRP A 44 -11.46 5.20 15.11
N LEU A 45 -10.33 5.67 14.58
CA LEU A 45 -9.78 6.98 14.95
C LEU A 45 -10.70 8.13 14.53
N THR A 46 -11.28 8.09 13.32
CA THR A 46 -12.25 9.10 12.87
C THR A 46 -13.44 9.19 13.83
N LEU A 47 -13.99 8.04 14.26
CA LEU A 47 -15.09 8.01 15.21
C LEU A 47 -14.67 8.51 16.60
N GLU A 48 -13.47 8.17 17.06
CA GLU A 48 -12.98 8.63 18.35
C GLU A 48 -12.76 10.14 18.38
N LEU A 49 -12.18 10.70 17.31
CA LEU A 49 -12.05 12.15 17.12
C LEU A 49 -13.42 12.84 17.16
N ALA A 50 -14.40 12.32 16.41
CA ALA A 50 -15.75 12.87 16.38
C ALA A 50 -16.44 12.81 17.75
N ARG A 51 -16.25 11.73 18.52
CA ARG A 51 -16.80 11.62 19.88
C ARG A 51 -16.19 12.63 20.84
N LYS A 52 -14.89 12.92 20.72
CA LYS A 52 -14.18 13.83 21.64
C LYS A 52 -14.32 15.30 21.26
N GLN A 53 -14.42 15.61 19.97
CA GLN A 53 -14.44 16.98 19.44
C GLN A 53 -15.81 17.41 18.90
N GLY A 54 -16.79 16.50 18.84
CA GLY A 54 -18.13 16.72 18.28
C GLY A 54 -18.21 16.48 16.77
N ILE A 55 -17.10 16.61 16.04
CA ILE A 55 -17.00 16.38 14.60
C ILE A 55 -15.58 15.95 14.23
N ALA A 56 -15.44 15.12 13.19
CA ALA A 56 -14.17 14.84 12.54
C ALA A 56 -14.32 15.13 11.05
N MET A 57 -13.57 16.10 10.53
CA MET A 57 -13.54 16.47 9.11
C MET A 57 -12.10 16.76 8.68
N GLN A 58 -11.87 16.80 7.37
CA GLN A 58 -10.54 17.06 6.79
C GLN A 58 -9.48 16.10 7.35
N LEU A 59 -9.83 14.83 7.55
CA LEU A 59 -8.88 13.80 7.95
C LEU A 59 -8.55 12.94 6.73
N GLU A 60 -7.29 12.97 6.30
CA GLU A 60 -6.81 12.08 5.25
C GLU A 60 -6.17 10.85 5.88
N VAL A 61 -6.87 9.72 5.78
CA VAL A 61 -6.40 8.45 6.32
C VAL A 61 -5.70 7.65 5.21
N GLN A 62 -4.43 7.35 5.41
CA GLN A 62 -3.62 6.59 4.43
C GLN A 62 -3.04 5.32 5.03
N LEU A 63 -2.83 4.31 4.17
CA LEU A 63 -2.01 3.14 4.51
C LEU A 63 -0.52 3.44 4.28
N PRO A 64 0.41 2.72 4.95
CA PRO A 64 1.84 3.04 4.89
C PRO A 64 2.41 3.01 3.46
N ALA A 65 2.01 2.05 2.62
CA ALA A 65 2.50 1.94 1.25
C ALA A 65 2.16 3.17 0.39
N LYS A 66 0.91 3.67 0.48
CA LYS A 66 0.49 4.89 -0.23
C LYS A 66 1.25 6.11 0.30
N PHE A 67 1.38 6.24 1.62
CA PHE A 67 2.11 7.34 2.23
C PHE A 67 3.57 7.41 1.75
N VAL A 68 4.26 6.26 1.74
CA VAL A 68 5.65 6.18 1.25
C VAL A 68 5.73 6.54 -0.23
N TRP A 69 4.79 6.09 -1.06
CA TRP A 69 4.73 6.45 -2.47
C TRP A 69 4.51 7.95 -2.69
N ASP A 70 3.53 8.55 -2.02
CA ASP A 70 3.22 9.97 -2.11
C ASP A 70 4.41 10.84 -1.64
N MET A 71 5.09 10.42 -0.56
CA MET A 71 6.33 11.05 -0.10
C MET A 71 7.46 10.93 -1.13
N SER A 72 7.60 9.77 -1.77
CA SER A 72 8.61 9.54 -2.80
C SER A 72 8.38 10.46 -4.00
N ARG A 73 7.11 10.62 -4.43
CA ARG A 73 6.73 11.57 -5.49
C ARG A 73 7.07 13.01 -5.12
N LEU A 74 6.79 13.41 -3.88
CA LEU A 74 7.08 14.75 -3.37
C LEU A 74 8.59 15.05 -3.31
N CYS A 75 9.39 14.08 -2.87
CA CYS A 75 10.82 14.27 -2.66
C CYS A 75 11.66 14.10 -3.94
N LEU A 76 11.35 13.12 -4.78
CA LEU A 76 12.14 12.78 -5.96
C LEU A 76 11.65 13.49 -7.23
N GLY A 77 10.37 13.89 -7.28
CA GLY A 77 9.75 14.44 -8.48
C GLY A 77 9.66 13.44 -9.63
N GLN A 78 8.91 13.79 -10.68
CA GLN A 78 8.83 13.03 -11.95
C GLN A 78 8.33 11.57 -11.87
N LEU A 79 7.75 11.15 -10.74
CA LEU A 79 7.16 9.82 -10.58
C LEU A 79 5.67 9.80 -10.96
N PRO A 80 5.17 8.72 -11.59
CA PRO A 80 3.76 8.58 -11.95
C PRO A 80 2.86 8.56 -10.71
N GLU A 81 1.58 8.86 -10.90
CA GLU A 81 0.60 8.88 -9.81
C GLU A 81 0.48 7.51 -9.11
N GLN A 82 0.54 6.43 -9.89
CA GLN A 82 0.54 5.06 -9.38
C GLN A 82 1.85 4.36 -9.72
N SER A 83 2.31 3.48 -8.84
CA SER A 83 3.47 2.64 -9.12
C SER A 83 3.19 1.73 -10.32
N ALA A 84 4.08 1.75 -11.30
CA ALA A 84 4.06 0.83 -12.44
C ALA A 84 4.23 -0.64 -12.02
N PHE A 85 4.67 -0.87 -10.78
CA PHE A 85 4.86 -2.18 -10.17
C PHE A 85 3.77 -2.52 -9.13
N SER A 86 2.64 -1.81 -9.13
CA SER A 86 1.51 -2.19 -8.28
C SER A 86 1.05 -3.64 -8.59
N PRO A 87 0.63 -4.43 -7.58
CA PRO A 87 0.20 -5.81 -7.79
C PRO A 87 -0.87 -5.95 -8.87
N SER A 88 -1.82 -5.01 -8.93
CA SER A 88 -2.88 -4.99 -9.94
C SER A 88 -2.33 -4.82 -11.35
N SER A 89 -1.38 -3.91 -11.56
CA SER A 89 -0.75 -3.68 -12.87
C SER A 89 0.17 -4.82 -13.27
N LEU A 90 0.97 -5.34 -12.32
CA LEU A 90 1.87 -6.48 -12.56
C LEU A 90 1.09 -7.75 -12.88
N SER A 91 -0.06 -7.99 -12.24
CA SER A 91 -0.90 -9.16 -12.53
C SER A 91 -1.27 -9.25 -14.01
N TRP A 92 -1.64 -8.13 -14.64
CA TRP A 92 -1.97 -8.12 -16.07
C TRP A 92 -0.75 -8.28 -16.96
N ARG A 93 0.36 -7.58 -16.65
CA ARG A 93 1.61 -7.74 -17.42
C ARG A 93 2.16 -9.17 -17.35
N LEU A 94 2.08 -9.80 -16.18
CA LEU A 94 2.49 -11.18 -15.97
C LEU A 94 1.53 -12.15 -16.65
N TYR A 95 0.23 -11.86 -16.65
CA TYR A 95 -0.74 -12.66 -17.39
C TYR A 95 -0.42 -12.64 -18.89
N ASP A 96 -0.19 -11.45 -19.47
CA ASP A 96 0.22 -11.31 -20.88
C ASP A 96 1.54 -12.05 -21.14
N TRP A 97 2.53 -11.89 -20.25
CA TRP A 97 3.80 -12.62 -20.33
C TRP A 97 3.60 -14.15 -20.33
N LEU A 98 2.69 -14.67 -19.49
CA LEU A 98 2.34 -16.09 -19.41
C LEU A 98 1.48 -16.59 -20.58
N CYS A 99 0.94 -15.70 -21.42
CA CYS A 99 0.25 -16.07 -22.66
C CYS A 99 1.22 -16.37 -23.80
N GLU A 100 2.43 -15.82 -23.74
CA GLU A 100 3.44 -15.99 -24.78
C GLU A 100 4.14 -17.36 -24.67
N PRO A 101 4.07 -18.21 -25.72
CA PRO A 101 4.67 -19.55 -25.67
C PRO A 101 6.20 -19.54 -25.52
N GLU A 102 6.87 -18.53 -26.05
CA GLU A 102 8.33 -18.37 -25.98
C GLU A 102 8.80 -18.23 -24.53
N HIS A 103 8.10 -17.43 -23.73
CA HIS A 103 8.36 -17.26 -22.30
C HIS A 103 8.15 -18.55 -21.51
N LEU A 104 7.09 -19.31 -21.84
CA LEU A 104 6.81 -20.59 -21.18
C LEU A 104 7.82 -21.68 -21.55
N ALA A 105 8.44 -21.61 -22.73
CA ALA A 105 9.51 -22.52 -23.13
C ALA A 105 10.75 -22.38 -22.21
N GLU A 106 11.03 -21.17 -21.72
CA GLU A 106 12.10 -20.90 -20.76
C GLU A 106 11.72 -21.27 -19.31
N ALA A 107 10.43 -21.47 -19.04
CA ALA A 107 9.88 -21.76 -17.71
C ALA A 107 9.09 -23.08 -17.67
N PRO A 108 9.74 -24.26 -17.84
CA PRO A 108 9.06 -25.54 -18.03
C PRO A 108 8.15 -25.94 -16.85
N ARG A 109 8.49 -25.53 -15.63
CA ARG A 109 7.64 -25.77 -14.45
C ARG A 109 6.33 -24.98 -14.49
N LEU A 110 6.37 -23.75 -14.99
CA LEU A 110 5.18 -22.91 -15.15
C LEU A 110 4.33 -23.41 -16.32
N ALA A 111 4.99 -23.77 -17.44
CA ALA A 111 4.32 -24.35 -18.60
C ALA A 111 3.52 -25.60 -18.21
N HIS A 112 4.15 -26.54 -17.48
CA HIS A 112 3.47 -27.75 -17.02
C HIS A 112 2.29 -27.47 -16.06
N TYR A 113 2.42 -26.48 -15.17
CA TYR A 113 1.31 -26.09 -14.29
C TYR A 113 0.10 -25.53 -15.06
N LEU A 114 0.37 -24.79 -16.13
CA LEU A 114 -0.66 -24.18 -16.99
C LEU A 114 -1.24 -25.15 -18.02
N GLU A 115 -0.58 -26.29 -18.26
CA GLU A 115 -1.03 -27.31 -19.20
C GLU A 115 -2.44 -27.83 -18.86
N GLY A 116 -3.32 -27.84 -19.86
CA GLY A 116 -4.73 -28.21 -19.70
C GLY A 116 -5.55 -27.30 -18.76
N GLY A 117 -4.99 -26.17 -18.34
CA GLY A 117 -5.66 -25.15 -17.53
C GLY A 117 -6.48 -24.16 -18.36
N ASP A 118 -7.37 -23.44 -17.69
CA ASP A 118 -8.14 -22.35 -18.29
C ASP A 118 -7.50 -20.97 -17.99
N GLU A 119 -8.11 -19.93 -18.55
CA GLU A 119 -7.70 -18.54 -18.33
C GLU A 119 -7.66 -18.14 -16.85
N ARG A 120 -8.54 -18.73 -16.03
CA ARG A 120 -8.59 -18.46 -14.58
C ARG A 120 -7.35 -18.98 -13.87
N ARG A 121 -6.85 -20.16 -14.25
CA ARG A 121 -5.60 -20.69 -13.70
C ARG A 121 -4.42 -19.80 -14.04
N ARG A 122 -4.32 -19.34 -15.29
CA ARG A 122 -3.26 -18.41 -15.73
C ARG A 122 -3.31 -17.10 -14.95
N LEU A 123 -4.48 -16.47 -14.87
CA LEU A 123 -4.66 -15.23 -14.11
C LEU A 123 -4.36 -15.40 -12.62
N SER A 124 -4.81 -16.50 -12.00
CA SER A 124 -4.50 -16.78 -10.59
C SER A 124 -3.01 -16.93 -10.33
N LEU A 125 -2.26 -17.55 -11.25
CA LEU A 125 -0.80 -17.62 -11.17
C LEU A 125 -0.17 -16.23 -11.31
N ALA A 126 -0.60 -15.45 -12.29
CA ALA A 126 -0.10 -14.10 -12.51
C ALA A 126 -0.27 -13.20 -11.27
N VAL A 127 -1.44 -13.26 -10.62
CA VAL A 127 -1.72 -12.55 -9.36
C VAL A 127 -0.78 -13.00 -8.25
N LYS A 128 -0.59 -14.32 -8.07
CA LYS A 128 0.32 -14.84 -7.04
C LYS A 128 1.77 -14.42 -7.27
N ILE A 129 2.23 -14.38 -8.52
CA ILE A 129 3.59 -13.91 -8.84
C ILE A 129 3.69 -12.39 -8.57
N ALA A 130 2.69 -11.61 -8.95
CA ALA A 130 2.64 -10.17 -8.67
C ALA A 130 2.71 -9.88 -7.17
N ASP A 131 1.97 -10.64 -6.34
CA ASP A 131 1.99 -10.51 -4.88
C ASP A 131 3.36 -10.84 -4.28
N VAL A 132 4.10 -11.78 -4.87
CA VAL A 132 5.46 -12.12 -4.44
C VAL A 132 6.45 -11.02 -4.84
N PHE A 133 6.33 -10.45 -6.04
CA PHE A 133 7.16 -9.32 -6.45
C PHE A 133 6.90 -8.06 -5.60
N ASP A 134 5.66 -7.80 -5.21
CA ASP A 134 5.31 -6.73 -4.28
C ASP A 134 6.00 -6.91 -2.91
N GLN A 135 6.05 -8.15 -2.41
CA GLN A 135 6.80 -8.47 -1.20
C GLN A 135 8.32 -8.30 -1.38
N TYR A 136 8.87 -8.69 -2.53
CA TYR A 136 10.30 -8.49 -2.80
C TYR A 136 10.66 -7.00 -2.84
N LEU A 137 9.83 -6.14 -3.43
CA LEU A 137 10.06 -4.70 -3.42
C LEU A 137 10.17 -4.11 -1.99
N LEU A 138 9.49 -4.71 -1.01
CA LEU A 138 9.52 -4.22 0.37
C LEU A 138 10.60 -4.87 1.24
N TYR A 139 10.88 -6.15 1.03
CA TYR A 139 11.71 -6.94 1.94
C TYR A 139 13.03 -7.43 1.35
N ARG A 140 13.17 -7.45 0.01
CA ARG A 140 14.31 -8.01 -0.74
C ARG A 140 14.56 -7.22 -2.02
N ASP A 141 14.63 -5.90 -1.90
CA ASP A 141 14.90 -5.01 -3.02
C ASP A 141 16.25 -5.32 -3.69
N ASP A 142 17.21 -5.81 -2.90
CA ASP A 142 18.51 -6.32 -3.34
C ASP A 142 18.39 -7.46 -4.37
N TRP A 143 17.39 -8.34 -4.26
CA TRP A 143 17.20 -9.42 -5.23
C TRP A 143 16.72 -8.89 -6.57
N LEU A 144 15.78 -7.94 -6.55
CA LEU A 144 15.24 -7.34 -7.76
C LEU A 144 16.30 -6.49 -8.49
N ALA A 145 17.21 -5.85 -7.75
CA ALA A 145 18.32 -5.11 -8.35
C ALA A 145 19.39 -6.01 -8.98
N ALA A 146 19.46 -7.28 -8.55
CA ALA A 146 20.46 -8.24 -9.02
C ALA A 146 20.01 -9.09 -10.22
N TRP A 147 18.70 -9.20 -10.47
CA TRP A 147 18.11 -9.91 -11.62
C TRP A 147 18.07 -9.03 -12.86
#